data_AF-D4LC69-F1
#
_entry.id   AF-D4LC69-F1
#
_cell.length_a   1.000
_cell.length_b   1.000
_cell.length_c   1.000
_cell.angle_alpha   90.00
_cell.angle_beta   90.00
_cell.angle_gamma   90.00
#
_symmetry.space_group_name_H-M   'P 1'
#
loop_
_entity.id
_entity.type
_entity.pdbx_description
1 polymer ?
#
loop_
_entity_poly.entity_id
_entity_poly.type
_entity_poly.pdbx_seq_one_letter_code
_entity_poly.pdbx_strand_id
1 'polypeptide(L)'
;MNENTFPEMLTIAKAAERSGLSEYAVRKLARSRQGRSFTVKLGTKYLINWGRFSAFFNCEAQEPMPDPCRRIRPVQIEGVGR
;
A
#
# COMPACT_ATOMS: atom_id res chain seq x y z
N MET A 1 3.60 -3.27 24.39
CA MET A 1 2.31 -2.61 24.09
C MET A 1 1.96 -2.95 22.66
N ASN A 2 1.17 -4.00 22.45
CA ASN A 2 0.75 -4.41 21.10
C ASN A 2 -0.65 -3.85 20.88
N GLU A 3 -0.72 -2.61 20.43
CA GLU A 3 -1.97 -2.03 19.96
C GLU A 3 -2.09 -2.37 18.46
N ASN A 4 -3.17 -3.07 18.11
CA ASN A 4 -3.63 -3.22 16.73
C ASN A 4 -4.15 -1.86 16.22
N THR A 5 -3.28 -0.84 16.22
CA THR A 5 -3.63 0.51 15.79
C THR A 5 -3.78 0.48 14.29
N PHE A 6 -4.99 0.76 13.82
CA PHE A 6 -5.26 0.90 12.40
C PHE A 6 -4.31 1.97 11.82
N PRO A 7 -3.63 1.71 10.69
CA PRO A 7 -2.64 2.64 10.17
C PRO A 7 -3.28 3.99 9.81
N GLU A 8 -2.51 5.06 9.92
CA GLU A 8 -2.97 6.37 9.49
C GLU A 8 -3.08 6.41 7.95
N MET A 9 -4.32 6.48 7.46
CA MET A 9 -4.63 6.49 6.03
C MET A 9 -5.03 7.90 5.60
N LEU A 10 -4.23 8.52 4.73
CA LEU A 10 -4.43 9.88 4.23
C LEU A 10 -4.96 9.88 2.79
N THR A 11 -5.74 10.89 2.43
CA THR A 11 -6.01 11.18 1.02
C THR A 11 -4.74 11.72 0.35
N ILE A 12 -4.69 11.69 -0.98
CA ILE A 12 -3.58 12.29 -1.73
C ILE A 12 -3.38 13.78 -1.37
N ALA A 13 -4.48 14.54 -1.23
CA ALA A 13 -4.42 15.95 -0.83
C ALA A 13 -3.78 16.14 0.56
N LYS A 14 -4.22 15.38 1.57
CA LYS A 14 -3.64 15.46 2.93
C LYS A 14 -2.18 15.01 2.98
N ALA A 15 -1.84 13.95 2.22
CA ALA A 15 -0.46 13.49 2.14
C ALA A 15 0.45 14.54 1.49
N ALA A 16 -0.03 15.21 0.43
CA ALA A 16 0.68 16.29 -0.25
C ALA A 16 0.93 17.49 0.67
N GLU A 17 -0.12 17.94 1.37
CA GLU A 17 -0.03 19.00 2.38
C GLU A 17 1.02 18.67 3.46
N ARG A 18 0.94 17.46 4.03
CA ARG A 18 1.81 17.04 5.12
C ARG A 18 3.26 16.80 4.70
N SER A 19 3.49 16.30 3.48
CA SER A 19 4.84 16.01 2.98
C SER A 19 5.50 17.19 2.28
N GLY A 20 4.78 18.28 2.02
CA GLY A 20 5.25 19.40 1.21
C GLY A 20 5.45 19.06 -0.27
N LEU A 21 4.90 17.94 -0.75
CA LEU A 21 4.99 17.54 -2.16
C LEU A 21 3.77 18.07 -2.91
N SER A 22 3.91 18.25 -4.23
CA SER A 22 2.73 18.59 -5.04
C SER A 22 1.74 17.42 -5.07
N GLU A 23 0.45 17.74 -5.06
CA GLU A 23 -0.61 16.72 -5.14
C GLU A 23 -0.45 15.84 -6.39
N TYR A 24 0.01 16.43 -7.50
CA TYR A 24 0.32 15.72 -8.73
C TYR A 24 1.45 14.69 -8.54
N ALA A 25 2.53 15.04 -7.86
CA ALA A 25 3.64 14.12 -7.59
C ALA A 25 3.19 12.95 -6.73
N VAL A 26 2.44 13.22 -5.65
CA VAL A 26 1.88 12.18 -4.78
C VAL A 26 0.94 11.26 -5.56
N ARG A 27 0.07 11.83 -6.41
CA ARG A 27 -0.84 11.06 -7.27
C ARG A 27 -0.10 10.18 -8.28
N LYS A 28 0.94 10.71 -8.92
CA LYS A 28 1.77 9.96 -9.87
C LYS A 28 2.49 8.81 -9.17
N LEU A 29 3.05 9.09 -7.99
CA LEU A 29 3.75 8.11 -7.18
C LEU A 29 2.80 7.00 -6.70
N ALA A 30 1.60 7.34 -6.20
CA ALA A 30 0.59 6.38 -5.76
C ALA A 30 0.19 5.37 -6.86
N ARG A 31 0.20 5.79 -8.13
CA ARG A 31 -0.12 4.95 -9.29
C ARG A 31 1.07 4.12 -9.80
N SER A 32 2.28 4.43 -9.34
CA SER A 32 3.50 3.75 -9.77
C SER A 32 3.61 2.35 -9.15
N ARG A 33 4.51 1.52 -9.70
CA ARG A 33 4.81 0.20 -9.14
C ARG A 33 5.29 0.27 -7.69
N GLN A 34 6.10 1.28 -7.36
CA GLN A 34 6.62 1.51 -6.00
C GLN A 34 5.52 1.98 -5.06
N GLY A 35 4.59 2.81 -5.56
CA GLY A 35 3.45 3.31 -4.79
C GLY A 35 2.54 2.23 -4.21
N ARG A 36 2.55 1.02 -4.79
CA ARG A 36 1.76 -0.12 -4.31
C ARG A 36 2.15 -0.57 -2.90
N SER A 37 3.35 -0.25 -2.40
CA SER A 37 3.78 -0.66 -1.05
C SER A 37 3.17 0.17 0.08
N PHE A 38 2.67 1.37 -0.22
CA PHE A 38 2.12 2.31 0.75
C PHE A 38 0.76 2.89 0.35
N THR A 39 0.09 2.34 -0.66
CA THR A 39 -1.23 2.82 -1.09
C THR A 39 -2.27 1.72 -1.16
N VAL A 40 -3.52 2.11 -0.87
CA VAL A 40 -4.71 1.28 -1.04
C VAL A 40 -5.69 2.02 -1.95
N LYS A 41 -6.20 1.33 -2.97
CA LYS A 41 -7.25 1.87 -3.85
C LYS A 41 -8.62 1.40 -3.38
N LEU A 42 -9.49 2.34 -3.01
CA LEU A 42 -10.88 2.09 -2.63
C LEU A 42 -11.80 2.71 -3.68
N GLY A 43 -12.32 1.87 -4.57
CA GLY A 43 -13.11 2.32 -5.73
C GLY A 43 -12.29 3.25 -6.63
N THR A 44 -12.66 4.53 -6.67
CA THR A 44 -11.98 5.57 -7.46
C THR A 44 -10.93 6.36 -6.68
N LYS A 45 -10.86 6.19 -5.35
CA LYS A 45 -9.99 6.97 -4.47
C LYS A 45 -8.74 6.18 -4.08
N TYR A 46 -7.63 6.89 -3.89
CA TYR A 46 -6.41 6.35 -3.31
C TYR A 46 -6.27 6.85 -1.88
N LEU A 47 -5.91 5.94 -0.98
CA LEU A 47 -5.47 6.23 0.37
C LEU A 47 -4.00 5.88 0.51
N ILE A 48 -3.26 6.73 1.20
CA ILE A 48 -1.84 6.65 1.45
C ILE A 48 -1.67 6.21 2.90
N ASN A 49 -1.00 5.09 3.14
CA ASN A 49 -0.54 4.72 4.46
C ASN A 49 0.62 5.65 4.83
N TRP A 50 0.40 6.56 5.77
CA TRP A 50 1.36 7.61 6.08
C TRP A 50 2.70 7.07 6.59
N GLY A 51 2.67 6.11 7.51
CA GLY A 51 3.90 5.52 8.07
C GLY A 51 4.74 4.82 7.01
N ARG A 52 4.11 4.10 6.07
CA ARG A 52 4.84 3.49 4.95
C ARG A 52 5.27 4.52 3.89
N PHE A 53 4.50 5.59 3.72
CA PHE A 53 4.87 6.68 2.82
C PHE A 53 6.13 7.40 3.32
N SER A 54 6.20 7.76 4.61
CA SER A 54 7.39 8.39 5.19
C SER A 54 8.60 7.45 5.16
N ALA A 55 8.42 6.19 5.54
CA ALA A 55 9.47 5.17 5.49
C ALA A 55 10.04 4.98 4.07
N PHE A 56 9.22 5.11 3.03
CA PHE A 56 9.68 5.04 1.63
C PHE A 56 10.66 6.18 1.29
N PHE A 57 10.41 7.40 1.75
CA PHE A 57 11.32 8.54 1.52
C PHE A 57 12.59 8.47 2.37
N ASN A 58 12.50 7.87 3.56
CA ASN A 58 13.64 7.65 4.44
C ASN A 58 14.50 6.45 4.03
N CYS A 59 14.17 5.75 2.93
CA CYS A 59 14.84 4.54 2.48
C CYS A 59 14.87 3.42 3.54
N GLU A 60 13.86 3.37 4.41
CA GLU A 60 13.73 2.33 5.42
C GLU A 60 13.34 1.00 4.79
N ALA A 61 13.92 -0.10 5.28
CA ALA A 61 13.57 -1.44 4.82
C ALA A 61 12.10 -1.72 5.15
N GLN A 62 11.28 -1.91 4.10
CA GLN A 62 9.88 -2.29 4.25
C GLN A 62 9.71 -3.77 3.96
N GLU A 63 9.10 -4.47 4.92
CA GLU A 63 8.57 -5.81 4.64
C GLU A 63 7.60 -5.72 3.45
N PRO A 64 7.79 -6.57 2.42
CA PRO A 64 6.95 -6.55 1.24
C PRO A 64 5.51 -6.77 1.67
N MET A 65 4.64 -5.80 1.33
CA MET A 65 3.22 -5.95 1.63
C MET A 65 2.70 -7.17 0.86
N PRO A 66 2.03 -8.14 1.51
CA PRO A 66 1.44 -9.25 0.79
C PRO A 66 0.46 -8.68 -0.23
N ASP A 67 0.64 -8.99 -1.51
CA ASP A 67 -0.25 -8.51 -2.57
C ASP A 67 -1.64 -9.14 -2.35
N PRO A 68 -2.65 -8.38 -1.89
CA PRO A 68 -3.96 -8.94 -1.57
C PRO A 68 -4.69 -9.37 -2.85
N CYS A 69 -4.22 -8.93 -4.02
CA CYS A 69 -4.73 -9.27 -5.34
C CYS A 69 -3.89 -10.36 -6.02
N ARG A 70 -2.90 -10.97 -5.34
CA ARG A 70 -2.23 -12.16 -5.87
C ARG A 70 -3.28 -13.25 -5.95
N ARG A 71 -3.90 -13.36 -7.13
CA ARG A 71 -4.88 -14.38 -7.50
C ARG A 71 -4.36 -15.71 -6.96
N ILE A 72 -4.95 -16.18 -5.85
CA ILE A 72 -4.64 -17.49 -5.30
C ILE A 72 -5.03 -18.44 -6.43
N ARG A 73 -4.04 -19.01 -7.14
CA ARG A 73 -4.34 -20.10 -8.05
C ARG A 73 -4.86 -21.22 -7.16
N PRO A 74 -6.06 -21.79 -7.41
CA PRO A 74 -6.49 -22.95 -6.66
C PRO A 74 -5.40 -24.00 -6.82
N VAL A 75 -4.86 -24.47 -5.69
CA VAL A 75 -3.97 -25.63 -5.66
C VAL A 75 -4.77 -26.77 -6.28
N GLN A 76 -4.31 -27.30 -7.42
CA GLN A 76 -4.79 -28.57 -7.93
C GLN A 76 -4.32 -29.62 -6.93
N ILE A 77 -5.22 -30.09 -6.08
CA ILE A 77 -4.98 -31.26 -5.23
C ILE A 77 -5.04 -32.46 -6.18
N GLU A 78 -3.90 -32.84 -6.76
CA GLU A 78 -3.79 -34.12 -7.44
C GLU A 78 -3.73 -35.24 -6.40
N GLY A 79 -4.65 -36.20 -6.51
CA GLY A 79 -4.45 -37.55 -5.98
C GLY A 79 -5.12 -37.89 -4.65
N VAL A 80 -6.44 -38.01 -4.64
CA VAL A 80 -7.11 -39.08 -3.86
C VAL A 80 -8.00 -39.85 -4.83
N GLY A 81 -7.37 -40.72 -5.61
CA GLY A 81 -8.02 -41.77 -6.37
C GLY A 81 -7.82 -43.08 -5.62
N ARG A 82 -8.94 -43.78 -5.41
CA ARG A 82 -9.13 -45.02 -4.65
C ARG A 82 -8.18 -46.16 -4.99
#